data_AF-A0A534RH66-F1
#
_entry.id   AF-A0A534RH66-F1
#
_cell.length_a   1.000
_cell.length_b   1.000
_cell.length_c   1.000
_cell.angle_alpha   90.00
_cell.angle_beta   90.00
_cell.angle_gamma   90.00
#
_symmetry.space_group_name_H-M   'P 1'
#
loop_
_entity.id
_entity.type
_entity.pdbx_description
1 polymer ?
#
loop_
_entity_poly.entity_id
_entity_poly.type
_entity_poly.pdbx_seq_one_letter_code
_entity_poly.pdbx_strand_id
1 'polypeptide(L)'
;AAALARRNRVLAAMVEDGALDEGAGQRARGEPLRLAPPHARPVGALYVADEVARELGRLLPPDAARAPGLAVFTAVDADAQREAERAVRRRLESSDRARVRRRRDAAPLQAALVALDPATGRILALVGGRDYGSSPLDRAVRARRQPGSAFKPFVYLAALDPARHVDRSARTVVSPLEDSPLEVAAGARVWRPANYDGVFHGSLPLEDALAQSLNAATARLALDVGLEAVAGAATDLGIPGPFPIVPSLALGVAETSLLDLTAAYGVFASGGVRRAPDLVVAITSSAGETLYAARAEETRVLDPGVAYVVTHLLERVVDAGTARAARRAGIDGTAAGKTGTTDDTRDAWFIGFTPEVIAGVWVGFDDGAPTGFTGAEAALPIWIDFVRATAGPGAARPFEVPDDIVWRDVDPSSGLLATSGCPEVRREPFLAGTEPQRLCDRHRAAWAAVGEGVGDVLRGGGRAIGAGGRRVFGWVGRLFR
;
A
#
# COMPACT_ATOMS: atom_id res chain seq x y z
N ALA A 1 -44.78 28.57 -3.12
CA ALA A 1 -45.87 29.54 -2.82
C ALA A 1 -45.33 30.90 -2.32
N ALA A 2 -44.59 30.96 -1.22
CA ALA A 2 -44.09 32.23 -0.65
C ALA A 2 -43.22 33.05 -1.63
N ALA A 3 -42.31 32.41 -2.38
CA ALA A 3 -41.47 33.08 -3.37
C ALA A 3 -42.28 33.72 -4.52
N LEU A 4 -43.34 33.05 -5.00
CA LEU A 4 -44.25 33.59 -6.03
C LEU A 4 -44.97 34.83 -5.52
N ALA A 5 -45.53 34.75 -4.31
CA ALA A 5 -46.21 35.88 -3.69
C ALA A 5 -45.26 37.08 -3.50
N ARG A 6 -44.01 36.82 -3.07
CA ARG A 6 -43.00 37.87 -2.90
C ARG A 6 -42.61 38.51 -4.22
N ARG A 7 -42.32 37.72 -5.25
CA ARG A 7 -42.04 38.22 -6.61
C ARG A 7 -43.19 39.10 -7.12
N ASN A 8 -44.43 38.62 -7.02
CA ASN A 8 -45.60 39.35 -7.52
C ASN A 8 -45.81 40.69 -6.78
N ARG A 9 -45.46 40.75 -5.48
CA ARG A 9 -45.47 42.00 -4.70
C ARG A 9 -44.40 42.98 -5.18
N VAL A 10 -43.18 42.51 -5.47
CA VAL A 10 -42.12 43.36 -6.02
C VAL A 10 -42.50 43.88 -7.41
N LEU A 11 -43.03 43.01 -8.28
CA LEU A 11 -43.54 43.40 -9.59
C LEU A 11 -44.70 44.40 -9.51
N ALA A 12 -45.51 44.38 -8.45
CA ALA A 12 -46.53 45.42 -8.19
C ALA A 12 -45.89 46.77 -7.90
N ALA A 13 -44.96 46.81 -6.96
CA ALA A 13 -44.26 48.04 -6.59
C ALA A 13 -43.51 48.64 -7.79
N MET A 14 -42.87 47.80 -8.62
CA MET A 14 -42.17 48.26 -9.82
C MET A 14 -43.12 48.90 -10.87
N VAL A 15 -44.38 48.45 -10.94
CA VAL A 15 -45.39 49.06 -11.81
C VAL A 15 -45.91 50.37 -11.21
N GLU A 16 -46.18 50.39 -9.90
CA GLU A 16 -46.62 51.58 -9.17
C GLU A 16 -45.59 52.72 -9.23
N ASP A 17 -44.30 52.39 -9.15
CA ASP A 17 -43.19 53.34 -9.20
C ASP A 17 -42.76 53.71 -10.64
N GLY A 18 -43.42 53.17 -11.66
CA GLY A 18 -43.14 53.44 -13.07
C GLY A 18 -41.84 52.82 -13.62
N ALA A 19 -41.18 51.94 -12.86
CA ALA A 19 -40.01 51.18 -13.30
C ALA A 19 -40.36 50.07 -14.31
N LEU A 20 -41.64 49.70 -14.41
CA LEU A 20 -42.15 48.68 -15.30
C LEU A 20 -43.55 49.07 -15.81
N ASP A 21 -43.83 48.93 -17.10
CA ASP A 21 -45.20 49.16 -17.61
C ASP A 21 -46.17 48.04 -17.16
N GLU A 22 -47.46 48.35 -17.10
CA GLU A 22 -48.49 47.41 -16.65
C GLU A 22 -48.50 46.10 -17.47
N GLY A 23 -48.28 46.20 -18.78
CA GLY A 23 -48.25 45.05 -19.68
C GLY A 23 -47.06 44.14 -19.38
N ALA A 24 -45.87 44.70 -19.18
CA ALA A 24 -44.68 43.97 -18.76
C ALA A 24 -44.86 43.37 -17.36
N GLY A 25 -45.50 44.09 -16.43
CA GLY A 25 -45.81 43.60 -15.09
C GLY A 25 -46.71 42.38 -15.09
N GLN A 26 -47.77 42.39 -15.90
CA GLN A 26 -48.65 41.22 -16.05
C GLN A 26 -47.93 40.04 -16.69
N ARG A 27 -47.15 40.26 -17.76
CA ARG A 27 -46.36 39.20 -18.41
C ARG A 27 -45.39 38.54 -17.41
N ALA A 28 -44.63 39.34 -16.67
CA ALA A 28 -43.65 38.83 -15.69
C ALA A 28 -44.30 38.11 -14.49
N ARG A 29 -45.51 38.51 -14.08
CA ARG A 29 -46.29 37.78 -13.06
C ARG A 29 -46.80 36.43 -13.57
N GLY A 30 -47.16 36.35 -14.85
CA GLY A 30 -47.65 35.16 -15.52
C GLY A 30 -46.54 34.12 -15.80
N GLU A 31 -45.27 34.54 -15.81
CA GLU A 31 -44.17 33.60 -15.98
C GLU A 31 -44.02 32.66 -14.77
N PRO A 32 -43.79 31.35 -14.99
CA PRO A 32 -43.46 30.44 -13.91
C PRO A 32 -42.11 30.79 -13.30
N LEU A 33 -41.95 30.62 -11.99
CA LEU A 33 -40.62 30.69 -11.36
C LEU A 33 -39.76 29.56 -11.91
N ARG A 34 -38.83 29.88 -12.80
CA ARG A 34 -37.72 29.00 -13.16
C ARG A 34 -36.70 29.06 -12.03
N LEU A 35 -36.92 28.22 -11.02
CA LEU A 35 -35.89 27.99 -10.01
C LEU A 35 -34.70 27.40 -10.76
N ALA A 36 -33.51 27.99 -10.56
CA ALA A 36 -32.31 27.21 -10.79
C ALA A 36 -32.51 25.90 -10.01
N PRO A 37 -32.19 24.73 -10.59
CA PRO A 37 -32.09 23.54 -9.76
C PRO A 37 -31.26 23.95 -8.54
N PRO A 38 -31.61 23.48 -7.32
CA PRO A 38 -30.69 23.63 -6.21
C PRO A 38 -29.34 23.26 -6.81
N HIS A 39 -28.33 24.12 -6.63
CA HIS A 39 -27.02 23.53 -6.60
C HIS A 39 -27.12 22.58 -5.41
N ALA A 40 -27.58 21.35 -5.64
CA ALA A 40 -26.96 20.21 -5.05
C ALA A 40 -25.51 20.42 -5.47
N ARG A 41 -24.80 21.20 -4.66
CA ARG A 41 -23.50 20.77 -4.24
C ARG A 41 -23.87 19.46 -3.55
N PRO A 42 -23.71 18.27 -4.17
CA PRO A 42 -23.22 17.22 -3.31
C PRO A 42 -22.04 17.90 -2.63
N VAL A 43 -22.11 18.07 -1.32
CA VAL A 43 -20.89 18.42 -0.60
C VAL A 43 -20.06 17.14 -0.69
N GLY A 44 -19.49 16.90 -1.87
CA GLY A 44 -18.60 15.80 -2.14
C GLY A 44 -17.32 16.11 -1.39
N ALA A 45 -16.66 15.06 -0.89
CA ALA A 45 -15.44 15.22 -0.12
C ALA A 45 -15.61 16.08 1.17
N LEU A 46 -16.67 15.84 1.95
CA LEU A 46 -16.86 16.52 3.25
C LEU A 46 -15.67 16.35 4.21
N TYR A 47 -15.03 15.18 4.20
CA TYR A 47 -13.78 14.95 4.95
C TYR A 47 -12.64 15.85 4.45
N VAL A 48 -12.51 16.06 3.13
CA VAL A 48 -11.56 17.01 2.55
C VAL A 48 -11.85 18.43 3.02
N ALA A 49 -13.12 18.85 3.00
CA ALA A 49 -13.51 20.18 3.45
C ALA A 49 -13.16 20.43 4.93
N ASP A 50 -13.40 19.45 5.80
CA ASP A 50 -13.05 19.55 7.22
C ASP A 50 -11.53 19.59 7.42
N GLU A 51 -10.79 18.75 6.70
CA GLU A 51 -9.33 18.71 6.76
C GLU A 51 -8.70 20.01 6.22
N VAL A 52 -9.26 20.59 5.15
CA VAL A 52 -8.88 21.93 4.65
C VAL A 52 -9.10 22.98 5.72
N ALA A 53 -10.28 23.02 6.35
CA ALA A 53 -10.60 24.01 7.38
C ALA A 53 -9.60 23.95 8.55
N ARG A 54 -9.14 22.75 8.90
CA ARG A 54 -8.11 22.54 9.91
C ARG A 54 -6.73 22.99 9.43
N GLU A 55 -6.34 22.69 8.21
CA GLU A 55 -5.05 23.12 7.65
C GLU A 55 -4.95 24.64 7.53
N LEU A 56 -6.05 25.35 7.25
CA LEU A 56 -6.05 26.82 7.18
C LEU A 56 -5.48 27.47 8.44
N GLY A 57 -5.84 26.96 9.62
CA GLY A 57 -5.34 27.47 10.90
C GLY A 57 -3.85 27.20 11.16
N ARG A 58 -3.26 26.21 10.46
CA ARG A 58 -1.82 25.91 10.49
C ARG A 58 -1.04 26.72 9.46
N LEU A 59 -1.63 26.95 8.30
CA LEU A 59 -0.97 27.52 7.13
C LEU A 59 -1.01 29.04 7.10
N LEU A 60 -2.04 29.65 7.69
CA LEU A 60 -2.24 31.10 7.68
C LEU A 60 -2.23 31.68 9.10
N PRO A 61 -1.85 32.97 9.25
CA PRO A 61 -2.10 33.71 10.48
C PRO A 61 -3.60 33.68 10.85
N PRO A 62 -3.96 33.69 12.16
CA PRO A 62 -5.35 33.53 12.60
C PRO A 62 -6.37 34.48 11.97
N ASP A 63 -5.98 35.75 11.76
CA ASP A 63 -6.85 36.76 11.14
C ASP A 63 -7.06 36.49 9.65
N ALA A 64 -6.01 36.07 8.95
CA ALA A 64 -6.08 35.70 7.54
C ALA A 64 -6.89 34.41 7.32
N ALA A 65 -6.75 33.42 8.21
CA ALA A 65 -7.49 32.15 8.15
C ALA A 65 -9.02 32.31 8.29
N ARG A 66 -9.47 33.41 8.92
CA ARG A 66 -10.89 33.74 9.14
C ARG A 66 -11.41 34.79 8.16
N ALA A 67 -10.56 35.31 7.28
CA ALA A 67 -10.94 36.35 6.34
C ALA A 67 -12.04 35.83 5.38
N PRO A 68 -13.08 36.63 5.10
CA PRO A 68 -14.08 36.23 4.13
C PRO A 68 -13.51 36.23 2.71
N GLY A 69 -13.98 35.30 1.88
CA GLY A 69 -13.64 35.26 0.46
C GLY A 69 -12.29 34.64 0.12
N LEU A 70 -11.71 33.82 1.01
CA LEU A 70 -10.57 32.97 0.66
C LEU A 70 -10.94 31.98 -0.45
N ALA A 71 -10.06 31.83 -1.44
CA ALA A 71 -10.10 30.70 -2.36
C ALA A 71 -8.99 29.71 -1.98
N VAL A 72 -9.38 28.47 -1.69
CA VAL A 72 -8.46 27.39 -1.30
C VAL A 72 -8.40 26.38 -2.43
N PHE A 73 -7.20 26.13 -2.91
CA PHE A 73 -6.92 25.16 -3.95
C PHE A 73 -6.32 23.92 -3.30
N THR A 74 -6.93 22.76 -3.54
CA THR A 74 -6.45 21.46 -3.03
C THR A 74 -5.83 20.64 -4.16
N ALA A 75 -5.06 19.63 -3.78
CA ALA A 75 -4.53 18.64 -4.72
C ALA A 75 -5.53 17.54 -5.08
N VAL A 76 -6.74 17.57 -4.53
CA VAL A 76 -7.73 16.51 -4.69
C VAL A 76 -8.13 16.39 -6.15
N ASP A 77 -7.92 15.21 -6.71
CA ASP A 77 -8.44 14.86 -8.01
C ASP A 77 -9.92 14.47 -7.85
N ALA A 78 -10.80 15.19 -8.53
CA ALA A 78 -12.24 15.01 -8.38
C ALA A 78 -12.71 13.61 -8.82
N ASP A 79 -12.05 12.99 -9.79
CA ASP A 79 -12.40 11.68 -10.33
C ASP A 79 -11.90 10.59 -9.38
N ALA A 80 -10.65 10.71 -8.93
CA ALA A 80 -10.08 9.82 -7.92
C ALA A 80 -10.89 9.86 -6.62
N GLN A 81 -11.28 11.04 -6.14
CA GLN A 81 -12.11 11.19 -4.94
C GLN A 81 -13.46 10.47 -5.08
N ARG A 82 -14.15 10.62 -6.23
CA ARG A 82 -15.43 9.94 -6.47
C ARG A 82 -15.27 8.42 -6.52
N GLU A 83 -14.22 7.93 -7.15
CA GLU A 83 -13.97 6.48 -7.23
C GLU A 83 -13.49 5.90 -5.89
N ALA A 84 -12.77 6.66 -5.06
CA ALA A 84 -12.43 6.28 -3.69
C ALA A 84 -13.69 6.11 -2.82
N GLU A 85 -14.59 7.12 -2.81
CA GLU A 85 -15.85 7.05 -2.08
C GLU A 85 -16.72 5.87 -2.56
N ARG A 86 -16.75 5.64 -3.87
CA ARG A 86 -17.52 4.56 -4.49
C ARG A 86 -16.93 3.18 -4.15
N ALA A 87 -15.61 3.02 -4.20
CA ALA A 87 -14.93 1.78 -3.82
C ALA A 87 -15.18 1.42 -2.36
N VAL A 88 -14.99 2.37 -1.44
CA VAL A 88 -15.26 2.20 -0.01
C VAL A 88 -16.72 1.80 0.23
N ARG A 89 -17.68 2.56 -0.31
CA ARG A 89 -19.11 2.30 -0.13
C ARG A 89 -19.51 0.90 -0.61
N ARG A 90 -19.18 0.56 -1.85
CA ARG A 90 -19.58 -0.73 -2.47
C ARG A 90 -19.02 -1.92 -1.68
N ARG A 91 -17.76 -1.85 -1.25
CA ARG A 91 -17.10 -2.96 -0.57
C ARG A 91 -17.54 -3.10 0.88
N LEU A 92 -17.75 -2.00 1.60
CA LEU A 92 -18.34 -2.03 2.94
C LEU A 92 -19.73 -2.68 2.92
N GLU A 93 -20.61 -2.28 1.99
CA GLU A 93 -21.92 -2.92 1.85
C GLU A 93 -21.82 -4.43 1.58
N SER A 94 -20.84 -4.86 0.78
CA SER A 94 -20.60 -6.29 0.52
C SER A 94 -20.14 -7.02 1.79
N SER A 95 -19.21 -6.44 2.54
CA SER A 95 -18.69 -7.01 3.78
C SER A 95 -19.75 -7.07 4.88
N ASP A 96 -20.57 -6.04 5.02
CA ASP A 96 -21.70 -6.01 5.96
C ASP A 96 -22.73 -7.09 5.60
N ARG A 97 -23.11 -7.22 4.32
CA ARG A 97 -24.01 -8.31 3.86
C ARG A 97 -23.45 -9.70 4.19
N ALA A 98 -22.15 -9.91 4.02
CA ALA A 98 -21.50 -11.16 4.37
C ALA A 98 -21.52 -11.41 5.89
N ARG A 99 -21.34 -10.36 6.72
CA ARG A 99 -21.41 -10.44 8.19
C ARG A 99 -22.81 -10.65 8.72
N VAL A 100 -23.83 -9.95 8.20
CA VAL A 100 -25.23 -10.09 8.63
C VAL A 100 -25.73 -11.52 8.45
N ARG A 101 -25.28 -12.21 7.38
CA ARG A 101 -25.55 -13.64 7.17
C ARG A 101 -24.98 -14.53 8.27
N ARG A 102 -23.90 -14.11 8.93
CA ARG A 102 -23.22 -14.84 10.02
C ARG A 102 -23.69 -14.39 11.41
N ARG A 103 -24.03 -13.11 11.60
CA ARG A 103 -24.51 -12.50 12.85
C ARG A 103 -25.48 -11.35 12.57
N ARG A 104 -26.75 -11.53 12.95
CA ARG A 104 -27.86 -10.63 12.60
C ARG A 104 -27.74 -9.20 13.15
N ASP A 105 -27.03 -9.00 14.26
CA ASP A 105 -26.91 -7.72 14.97
C ASP A 105 -25.50 -7.10 14.86
N ALA A 106 -24.78 -7.37 13.77
CA ALA A 106 -23.45 -6.79 13.57
C ALA A 106 -23.54 -5.28 13.29
N ALA A 107 -22.88 -4.47 14.12
CA ALA A 107 -22.62 -3.07 13.80
C ALA A 107 -21.93 -2.94 12.43
N PRO A 108 -22.17 -1.85 11.68
CA PRO A 108 -21.67 -1.71 10.32
C PRO A 108 -20.19 -1.28 10.32
N LEU A 109 -19.32 -1.96 9.55
CA LEU A 109 -17.86 -1.74 9.51
C LEU A 109 -17.41 -0.35 9.05
N GLN A 110 -16.50 0.33 9.73
CA GLN A 110 -15.93 1.57 9.18
C GLN A 110 -14.80 1.26 8.20
N ALA A 111 -14.51 2.21 7.31
CA ALA A 111 -13.33 2.18 6.46
C ALA A 111 -12.81 3.58 6.18
N ALA A 112 -11.54 3.65 5.80
CA ALA A 112 -10.89 4.87 5.34
C ALA A 112 -10.00 4.55 4.14
N LEU A 113 -9.83 5.54 3.26
CA LEU A 113 -8.94 5.47 2.10
C LEU A 113 -8.23 6.81 1.95
N VAL A 114 -6.92 6.77 1.74
CA VAL A 114 -6.15 7.93 1.31
C VAL A 114 -5.28 7.56 0.12
N ALA A 115 -5.26 8.43 -0.88
CA ALA A 115 -4.43 8.26 -2.08
C ALA A 115 -3.50 9.46 -2.24
N LEU A 116 -2.24 9.18 -2.53
CA LEU A 116 -1.17 10.15 -2.69
C LEU A 116 -0.54 10.00 -4.08
N ASP A 117 -0.12 11.13 -4.65
CA ASP A 117 0.76 11.16 -5.82
C ASP A 117 2.20 10.80 -5.40
N PRO A 118 2.82 9.72 -5.93
CA PRO A 118 4.19 9.34 -5.59
C PRO A 118 5.23 10.42 -5.94
N ALA A 119 4.98 11.20 -6.98
CA ALA A 119 5.91 12.20 -7.47
C ALA A 119 5.89 13.49 -6.65
N THR A 120 4.78 13.80 -5.95
CA THR A 120 4.64 15.07 -5.22
C THR A 120 4.30 14.91 -3.74
N GLY A 121 3.85 13.73 -3.30
CA GLY A 121 3.34 13.48 -1.95
C GLY A 121 1.91 14.00 -1.73
N ARG A 122 1.32 14.69 -2.71
CA ARG A 122 0.03 15.38 -2.57
C ARG A 122 -1.14 14.41 -2.41
N ILE A 123 -2.12 14.80 -1.60
CA ILE A 123 -3.33 14.00 -1.34
C ILE A 123 -4.31 14.15 -2.52
N LEU A 124 -4.41 13.09 -3.32
CA LEU A 124 -5.30 13.00 -4.49
C LEU A 124 -6.73 12.63 -4.10
N ALA A 125 -6.90 11.80 -3.06
CA ALA A 125 -8.21 11.42 -2.54
C ALA A 125 -8.15 11.16 -1.03
N LEU A 126 -9.21 11.52 -0.33
CA LEU A 126 -9.36 11.35 1.12
C LEU A 126 -10.79 10.94 1.48
N VAL A 127 -10.93 9.75 2.05
CA VAL A 127 -12.18 9.20 2.58
C VAL A 127 -11.94 8.84 4.05
N GLY A 128 -12.53 9.62 4.96
CA GLY A 128 -12.34 9.45 6.41
C GLY A 128 -13.30 8.45 7.08
N GLY A 129 -14.32 7.96 6.38
CA GLY A 129 -15.34 7.09 6.97
C GLY A 129 -16.37 6.59 5.96
N ARG A 130 -17.27 5.71 6.43
CA ARG A 130 -18.40 5.20 5.61
C ARG A 130 -19.29 6.33 5.10
N ASP A 131 -19.64 7.24 6.00
CA ASP A 131 -20.63 8.29 5.78
C ASP A 131 -20.37 9.44 6.75
N TYR A 132 -20.12 10.62 6.18
CA TYR A 132 -19.80 11.81 6.95
C TYR A 132 -20.99 12.29 7.79
N GLY A 133 -22.22 12.16 7.28
CA GLY A 133 -23.43 12.65 7.95
C GLY A 133 -23.70 11.93 9.27
N SER A 134 -23.39 10.64 9.35
CA SER A 134 -23.46 9.85 10.59
C SER A 134 -22.21 9.95 11.46
N SER A 135 -21.02 10.12 10.87
CA SER A 135 -19.77 10.23 11.62
C SER A 135 -18.75 11.13 10.90
N PRO A 136 -18.50 12.36 11.40
CA PRO A 136 -17.48 13.26 10.84
C PRO A 136 -16.05 12.88 11.25
N LEU A 137 -15.86 11.82 12.05
CA LEU A 137 -14.53 11.36 12.44
C LEU A 137 -13.71 10.94 11.22
N ASP A 138 -12.64 11.67 10.92
CA ASP A 138 -11.70 11.30 9.86
C ASP A 138 -10.72 10.22 10.34
N ARG A 139 -10.97 8.98 9.92
CA ARG A 139 -10.14 7.82 10.28
C ARG A 139 -8.89 7.70 9.41
N ALA A 140 -8.80 8.39 8.28
CA ALA A 140 -7.60 8.38 7.46
C ALA A 140 -6.49 9.20 8.13
N VAL A 141 -6.84 10.35 8.71
CA VAL A 141 -5.86 11.29 9.29
C VAL A 141 -5.79 11.23 10.81
N ARG A 142 -6.91 11.02 11.51
CA ARG A 142 -6.98 11.18 12.99
C ARG A 142 -6.94 9.87 13.75
N ALA A 143 -7.46 8.79 13.18
CA ALA A 143 -7.49 7.51 13.89
C ALA A 143 -6.08 6.91 13.91
N ARG A 144 -5.54 6.73 15.12
CA ARG A 144 -4.32 5.96 15.35
C ARG A 144 -4.72 4.52 15.64
N ARG A 145 -4.13 3.59 14.90
CA ARG A 145 -4.45 2.16 14.96
C ARG A 145 -3.18 1.35 14.74
N GLN A 146 -3.16 0.12 15.23
CA GLN A 146 -2.04 -0.78 15.00
C GLN A 146 -2.04 -1.21 13.52
N PRO A 147 -0.93 -1.01 12.77
CA PRO A 147 -0.82 -1.42 11.37
C PRO A 147 -0.66 -2.94 11.21
N GLY A 148 -0.30 -3.66 12.29
CA GLY A 148 -0.04 -5.09 12.25
C GLY A 148 1.06 -5.43 11.23
N SER A 149 0.81 -6.46 10.42
CA SER A 149 1.75 -6.90 9.37
C SER A 149 2.08 -5.85 8.29
N ALA A 150 1.37 -4.72 8.20
CA ALA A 150 1.76 -3.61 7.32
C ALA A 150 3.00 -2.86 7.84
N PHE A 151 3.47 -3.15 9.07
CA PHE A 151 4.73 -2.63 9.59
C PHE A 151 5.97 -3.42 9.14
N LYS A 152 5.80 -4.66 8.66
CA LYS A 152 6.93 -5.53 8.31
C LYS A 152 7.93 -4.90 7.34
N PRO A 153 7.54 -4.13 6.31
CA PRO A 153 8.52 -3.54 5.40
C PRO A 153 9.59 -2.68 6.09
N PHE A 154 9.30 -2.07 7.25
CA PHE A 154 10.31 -1.35 8.04
C PHE A 154 11.35 -2.28 8.68
N VAL A 155 10.93 -3.49 9.10
CA VAL A 155 11.85 -4.54 9.58
C VAL A 155 12.77 -5.02 8.46
N TYR A 156 12.20 -5.25 7.27
CA TYR A 156 12.95 -5.74 6.12
C TYR A 156 13.88 -4.65 5.58
N LEU A 157 13.43 -3.39 5.54
CA LEU A 157 14.28 -2.25 5.24
C LEU A 157 15.48 -2.18 6.20
N ALA A 158 15.24 -2.31 7.52
CA ALA A 158 16.31 -2.31 8.50
C ALA A 158 17.34 -3.43 8.29
N ALA A 159 16.91 -4.57 7.72
CA ALA A 159 17.78 -5.70 7.41
C ALA A 159 18.53 -5.60 6.08
N LEU A 160 17.99 -4.87 5.11
CA LEU A 160 18.51 -4.79 3.74
C LEU A 160 19.42 -3.57 3.52
N ASP A 161 19.26 -2.53 4.34
CA ASP A 161 19.96 -1.26 4.20
C ASP A 161 21.34 -1.31 4.89
N PRO A 162 22.46 -1.34 4.13
CA PRO A 162 23.80 -1.43 4.71
C PRO A 162 24.14 -0.27 5.66
N ALA A 163 23.52 0.91 5.49
CA ALA A 163 23.75 2.06 6.36
C ALA A 163 23.25 1.82 7.80
N ARG A 164 22.42 0.80 8.02
CA ARG A 164 21.86 0.43 9.32
C ARG A 164 22.65 -0.68 10.02
N HIS A 165 23.68 -1.22 9.37
CA HIS A 165 24.51 -2.29 9.92
C HIS A 165 25.95 -1.81 10.16
N VAL A 166 26.41 -1.94 11.41
CA VAL A 166 27.76 -1.52 11.81
C VAL A 166 28.86 -2.36 11.14
N ASP A 167 28.57 -3.60 10.76
CA ASP A 167 29.51 -4.58 10.20
C ASP A 167 29.26 -4.91 8.71
N ARG A 168 28.41 -4.15 8.02
CA ARG A 168 27.97 -4.42 6.63
C ARG A 168 27.38 -5.82 6.40
N SER A 169 26.83 -6.46 7.43
CA SER A 169 26.14 -7.76 7.34
C SER A 169 24.72 -7.71 6.75
N ALA A 170 24.44 -6.70 5.91
CA ALA A 170 23.14 -6.50 5.30
C ALA A 170 22.64 -7.78 4.62
N ARG A 171 21.37 -8.08 4.87
CA ARG A 171 20.68 -9.19 4.22
C ARG A 171 20.43 -8.86 2.75
N THR A 172 20.11 -9.89 1.99
CA THR A 172 19.72 -9.83 0.58
C THR A 172 18.36 -10.47 0.40
N VAL A 173 17.73 -10.28 -0.76
CA VAL A 173 16.40 -10.84 -1.08
C VAL A 173 16.30 -12.36 -0.90
N VAL A 174 17.40 -13.08 -1.14
CA VAL A 174 17.50 -14.54 -0.96
C VAL A 174 18.27 -14.97 0.29
N SER A 175 18.52 -14.06 1.24
CA SER A 175 19.09 -14.45 2.52
C SER A 175 18.17 -15.45 3.23
N PRO A 176 18.68 -16.58 3.74
CA PRO A 176 17.86 -17.56 4.42
C PRO A 176 17.36 -17.00 5.75
N LEU A 177 16.05 -17.10 5.97
CA LEU A 177 15.39 -16.78 7.24
C LEU A 177 14.77 -18.04 7.83
N GLU A 178 14.91 -18.19 9.14
CA GLU A 178 14.35 -19.33 9.87
C GLU A 178 12.91 -19.03 10.34
N ASP A 179 11.95 -19.80 9.83
CA ASP A 179 10.57 -19.82 10.28
C ASP A 179 10.30 -21.08 11.12
N SER A 180 10.74 -21.06 12.37
CA SER A 180 10.52 -22.11 13.39
C SER A 180 9.86 -21.52 14.66
N PRO A 181 9.46 -22.32 15.66
CA PRO A 181 8.97 -21.78 16.94
C PRO A 181 9.96 -20.82 17.61
N LEU A 182 9.51 -19.63 18.00
CA LEU A 182 10.33 -18.60 18.67
C LEU A 182 9.77 -18.32 20.07
N GLU A 183 10.66 -18.25 21.05
CA GLU A 183 10.32 -17.80 22.41
C GLU A 183 11.23 -16.64 22.79
N VAL A 184 10.63 -15.49 23.13
CA VAL A 184 11.37 -14.28 23.49
C VAL A 184 10.92 -13.81 24.86
N ALA A 185 11.87 -13.57 25.76
CA ALA A 185 11.57 -12.94 27.03
C ALA A 185 11.08 -11.49 26.79
N ALA A 186 9.90 -11.15 27.32
CA ALA A 186 9.29 -9.84 27.24
C ALA A 186 8.89 -9.41 28.66
N GLY A 187 9.87 -8.93 29.43
CA GLY A 187 9.72 -8.66 30.86
C GLY A 187 9.42 -9.95 31.63
N ALA A 188 8.30 -9.99 32.36
CA ALA A 188 7.87 -11.16 33.14
C ALA A 188 7.11 -12.21 32.31
N ARG A 189 6.89 -11.98 31.01
CA ARG A 189 6.16 -12.88 30.11
C ARG A 189 7.09 -13.42 29.03
N VAL A 190 6.72 -14.56 28.45
CA VAL A 190 7.35 -15.09 27.24
C VAL A 190 6.43 -14.78 26.07
N TRP A 191 6.94 -14.08 25.08
CA TRP A 191 6.25 -13.81 23.82
C TRP A 191 6.58 -14.91 22.82
N ARG A 192 5.53 -15.48 22.21
CA ARG A 192 5.61 -16.60 21.27
C ARG A 192 4.82 -16.25 20.00
N PRO A 193 5.44 -15.59 19.01
CA PRO A 193 4.74 -15.26 17.78
C PRO A 193 4.40 -16.52 17.00
N ALA A 194 3.17 -16.58 16.47
CA ALA A 194 2.70 -17.67 15.62
C ALA A 194 2.35 -17.12 14.23
N ASN A 195 2.55 -17.94 13.20
CA ASN A 195 2.10 -17.62 11.85
C ASN A 195 0.58 -17.73 11.76
N TYR A 196 -0.01 -16.97 10.84
CA TYR A 196 -1.47 -16.92 10.66
C TYR A 196 -2.07 -18.28 10.27
N ASP A 197 -1.33 -19.08 9.49
CA ASP A 197 -1.69 -20.44 9.09
C ASP A 197 -1.40 -21.50 10.16
N GLY A 198 -0.75 -21.12 11.26
CA GLY A 198 -0.34 -22.03 12.33
C GLY A 198 0.81 -22.98 11.96
N VAL A 199 1.45 -22.78 10.79
CA VAL A 199 2.52 -23.66 10.29
C VAL A 199 3.86 -22.93 10.30
N PHE A 200 4.90 -23.66 10.66
CA PHE A 200 6.29 -23.21 10.56
C PHE A 200 6.90 -23.81 9.29
N HIS A 201 7.45 -22.95 8.43
CA HIS A 201 7.90 -23.30 7.08
C HIS A 201 9.40 -23.65 7.01
N GLY A 202 10.11 -23.60 8.13
CA GLY A 202 11.55 -23.86 8.18
C GLY A 202 12.37 -22.74 7.54
N SER A 203 13.50 -23.09 6.93
CA SER A 203 14.39 -22.12 6.29
C SER A 203 13.87 -21.74 4.90
N LEU A 204 13.67 -20.45 4.65
CA LEU A 204 13.18 -19.93 3.37
C LEU A 204 13.81 -18.57 3.01
N PRO A 205 13.77 -18.14 1.73
CA PRO A 205 14.24 -16.83 1.33
C PRO A 205 13.54 -15.69 2.07
N LEU A 206 14.28 -14.62 2.36
CA LEU A 206 13.76 -13.38 2.95
C LEU A 206 12.56 -12.82 2.15
N GLU A 207 12.64 -12.82 0.82
CA GLU A 207 11.53 -12.40 -0.04
C GLU A 207 10.23 -13.20 0.17
N ASP A 208 10.34 -14.53 0.34
CA ASP A 208 9.19 -15.42 0.51
C ASP A 208 8.59 -15.25 1.91
N ALA A 209 9.42 -15.01 2.92
CA ALA A 209 8.97 -14.70 4.28
C ALA A 209 8.14 -13.42 4.32
N LEU A 210 8.53 -12.37 3.57
CA LEU A 210 7.73 -11.14 3.48
C LEU A 210 6.47 -11.35 2.63
N ALA A 211 6.58 -12.04 1.49
CA ALA A 211 5.48 -12.32 0.57
C ALA A 211 4.35 -13.08 1.27
N GLN A 212 4.68 -14.12 2.04
CA GLN A 212 3.72 -14.88 2.85
C GLN A 212 3.44 -14.23 4.21
N SER A 213 4.12 -13.14 4.53
CA SER A 213 3.94 -12.38 5.75
C SER A 213 4.11 -13.23 7.02
N LEU A 214 5.17 -14.06 7.07
CA LEU A 214 5.45 -14.96 8.19
C LEU A 214 5.86 -14.18 9.44
N ASN A 215 5.23 -14.46 10.57
CA ASN A 215 5.43 -13.74 11.83
C ASN A 215 6.70 -14.16 12.54
N ALA A 216 6.97 -15.46 12.66
CA ALA A 216 8.14 -15.92 13.41
C ALA A 216 9.45 -15.59 12.69
N ALA A 217 9.53 -15.79 11.37
CA ALA A 217 10.67 -15.32 10.57
C ALA A 217 10.91 -13.80 10.70
N THR A 218 9.85 -12.98 10.61
CA THR A 218 9.99 -11.52 10.72
C THR A 218 10.40 -11.09 12.14
N ALA A 219 9.88 -11.75 13.17
CA ALA A 219 10.25 -11.49 14.55
C ALA A 219 11.74 -11.80 14.80
N ARG A 220 12.24 -12.93 14.29
CA ARG A 220 13.68 -13.24 14.34
C ARG A 220 14.49 -12.18 13.62
N LEU A 221 14.11 -11.83 12.39
CA LEU A 221 14.82 -10.82 11.61
C LEU A 221 14.94 -9.48 12.37
N ALA A 222 13.85 -9.03 13.00
CA ALA A 222 13.86 -7.80 13.80
C ALA A 222 14.80 -7.88 15.02
N LEU A 223 14.87 -9.04 15.68
CA LEU A 223 15.75 -9.25 16.83
C LEU A 223 17.23 -9.35 16.40
N ASP A 224 17.49 -10.01 15.26
CA ASP A 224 18.83 -10.15 14.70
C ASP A 224 19.40 -8.78 14.28
N VAL A 225 18.58 -7.93 13.68
CA VAL A 225 18.97 -6.59 13.21
C VAL A 225 18.99 -5.56 14.34
N GLY A 226 18.16 -5.75 15.36
CA GLY A 226 17.99 -4.83 16.48
C GLY A 226 16.75 -3.95 16.34
N LEU A 227 15.98 -3.84 17.43
CA LEU A 227 14.68 -3.16 17.43
C LEU A 227 14.80 -1.64 17.28
N GLU A 228 15.91 -1.06 17.73
CA GLU A 228 16.24 0.35 17.55
C GLU A 228 16.47 0.70 16.09
N ALA A 229 17.14 -0.19 15.33
CA ALA A 229 17.33 -0.01 13.89
C ALA A 229 15.98 -0.08 13.15
N VAL A 230 15.09 -0.98 13.57
CA VAL A 230 13.71 -1.06 13.06
C VAL A 230 12.91 0.21 13.37
N ALA A 231 12.97 0.72 14.60
CA ALA A 231 12.32 1.96 14.99
C ALA A 231 12.89 3.17 14.22
N GLY A 232 14.21 3.21 14.03
CA GLY A 232 14.88 4.22 13.21
C GLY A 232 14.41 4.18 11.76
N ALA A 233 14.32 3.00 11.16
CA ALA A 233 13.82 2.83 9.79
C ALA A 233 12.38 3.37 9.63
N ALA A 234 11.48 3.05 10.56
CA ALA A 234 10.12 3.60 10.55
C ALA A 234 10.11 5.14 10.72
N THR A 235 10.95 5.67 11.60
CA THR A 235 11.09 7.11 11.86
C THR A 235 11.60 7.87 10.64
N ASP A 236 12.64 7.34 9.99
CA ASP A 236 13.25 7.96 8.80
C ASP A 236 12.24 8.04 7.64
N LEU A 237 11.36 7.05 7.52
CA LEU A 237 10.29 7.03 6.53
C LEU A 237 9.07 7.90 6.92
N GLY A 238 9.07 8.52 8.10
CA GLY A 238 8.09 9.53 8.51
C GLY A 238 6.99 9.01 9.44
N ILE A 239 7.09 7.79 9.98
CA ILE A 239 6.14 7.33 11.00
C ILE A 239 6.44 8.03 12.33
N PRO A 240 5.48 8.75 12.96
CA PRO A 240 5.75 9.50 14.18
C PRO A 240 5.99 8.57 15.39
N GLY A 241 7.15 8.73 16.02
CA GLY A 241 7.49 8.09 17.29
C GLY A 241 6.88 8.79 18.53
N PRO A 242 7.30 8.40 19.75
CA PRO A 242 8.28 7.34 20.04
C PRO A 242 7.73 5.93 19.81
N PHE A 243 8.61 4.99 19.45
CA PHE A 243 8.27 3.58 19.29
C PHE A 243 8.54 2.77 20.57
N PRO A 244 7.69 1.80 20.91
CA PRO A 244 8.00 0.86 21.97
C PRO A 244 9.10 -0.11 21.49
N ILE A 245 10.25 -0.10 22.17
CA ILE A 245 11.36 -1.02 21.89
C ILE A 245 11.09 -2.36 22.58
N VAL A 246 10.16 -3.12 21.99
CA VAL A 246 9.72 -4.44 22.46
C VAL A 246 9.66 -5.42 21.29
N PRO A 247 9.82 -6.75 21.51
CA PRO A 247 9.85 -7.72 20.42
C PRO A 247 8.64 -7.67 19.47
N SER A 248 7.46 -7.36 20.00
CA SER A 248 6.23 -7.23 19.21
C SER A 248 6.24 -6.04 18.24
N LEU A 249 7.19 -5.10 18.34
CA LEU A 249 7.40 -4.03 17.34
C LEU A 249 7.53 -4.61 15.93
N ALA A 250 8.20 -5.77 15.81
CA ALA A 250 8.36 -6.49 14.55
C ALA A 250 7.03 -6.80 13.84
N LEU A 251 5.93 -6.90 14.60
CA LEU A 251 4.60 -7.23 14.11
C LEU A 251 3.62 -6.05 14.15
N GLY A 252 4.10 -4.82 14.38
CA GLY A 252 3.29 -3.60 14.21
C GLY A 252 2.38 -3.24 15.38
N VAL A 253 2.86 -3.36 16.61
CA VAL A 253 2.20 -2.87 17.85
C VAL A 253 2.17 -1.33 17.96
N ALA A 254 3.05 -0.62 17.26
CA ALA A 254 3.10 0.84 17.29
C ALA A 254 1.96 1.45 16.46
N GLU A 255 1.13 2.29 17.08
CA GLU A 255 -0.02 2.89 16.40
C GLU A 255 0.38 4.03 15.46
N THR A 256 -0.23 4.06 14.28
CA THR A 256 -0.03 5.10 13.27
C THR A 256 -1.35 5.48 12.61
N SER A 257 -1.38 6.63 11.92
CA SER A 257 -2.51 6.99 11.07
C SER A 257 -2.40 6.32 9.71
N LEU A 258 -3.53 6.20 9.00
CA LEU A 258 -3.50 5.69 7.63
C LEU A 258 -2.68 6.62 6.71
N LEU A 259 -2.79 7.94 6.91
CA LEU A 259 -2.03 8.93 6.15
C LEU A 259 -0.52 8.75 6.34
N ASP A 260 -0.04 8.67 7.59
CA ASP A 260 1.39 8.53 7.88
C ASP A 260 1.95 7.23 7.31
N LEU A 261 1.22 6.11 7.47
CA LEU A 261 1.62 4.83 6.92
C LEU A 261 1.67 4.83 5.39
N THR A 262 0.69 5.45 4.75
CA THR A 262 0.62 5.57 3.29
C THR A 262 1.75 6.44 2.76
N ALA A 263 2.02 7.59 3.40
CA ALA A 263 3.13 8.47 3.04
C ALA A 263 4.50 7.78 3.21
N ALA A 264 4.66 6.98 4.27
CA ALA A 264 5.88 6.20 4.49
C ALA A 264 6.12 5.15 3.39
N TYR A 265 5.07 4.49 2.89
CA TYR A 265 5.18 3.60 1.72
C TYR A 265 5.50 4.38 0.44
N GLY A 266 5.10 5.64 0.36
CA GLY A 266 5.44 6.54 -0.74
C GLY A 266 6.94 6.74 -0.92
N VAL A 267 7.75 6.58 0.15
CA VAL A 267 9.22 6.61 0.06
C VAL A 267 9.76 5.48 -0.82
N PHE A 268 9.15 4.29 -0.77
CA PHE A 268 9.54 3.18 -1.65
C PHE A 268 9.13 3.47 -3.10
N ALA A 269 7.89 3.93 -3.29
CA ALA A 269 7.34 4.27 -4.60
C ALA A 269 8.11 5.39 -5.32
N SER A 270 8.75 6.30 -4.56
CA SER A 270 9.51 7.45 -5.07
C SER A 270 11.02 7.21 -5.18
N GLY A 271 11.51 5.97 -5.00
CA GLY A 271 12.93 5.67 -5.07
C GLY A 271 13.75 6.29 -3.93
N GLY A 272 13.17 6.33 -2.72
CA GLY A 272 13.85 6.74 -1.49
C GLY A 272 13.63 8.20 -1.08
N VAL A 273 12.70 8.92 -1.72
CA VAL A 273 12.43 10.34 -1.44
C VAL A 273 11.17 10.49 -0.58
N ARG A 274 11.35 10.99 0.64
CA ARG A 274 10.24 11.35 1.53
C ARG A 274 9.67 12.70 1.12
N ARG A 275 8.34 12.73 0.99
CA ARG A 275 7.54 13.91 0.64
C ARG A 275 6.46 14.09 1.70
N ALA A 276 6.29 15.31 2.18
CA ALA A 276 5.22 15.61 3.12
C ALA A 276 3.86 15.47 2.42
N PRO A 277 2.85 14.84 3.05
CA PRO A 277 1.52 14.79 2.50
C PRO A 277 0.84 16.16 2.61
N ASP A 278 0.60 16.79 1.46
CA ASP A 278 -0.07 18.09 1.37
C ASP A 278 -1.46 17.95 0.73
N LEU A 279 -2.49 18.48 1.41
CA LEU A 279 -3.85 18.60 0.87
C LEU A 279 -4.05 19.95 0.19
N VAL A 280 -3.72 21.04 0.87
CA VAL A 280 -3.85 22.41 0.36
C VAL A 280 -2.60 22.81 -0.44
N VAL A 281 -2.77 23.16 -1.71
CA VAL A 281 -1.66 23.57 -2.59
C VAL A 281 -1.49 25.08 -2.71
N ALA A 282 -2.59 25.83 -2.59
CA ALA A 282 -2.54 27.29 -2.59
C ALA A 282 -3.75 27.90 -1.86
N ILE A 283 -3.55 29.08 -1.29
CA ILE A 283 -4.64 29.89 -0.72
C ILE A 283 -4.50 31.32 -1.26
N THR A 284 -5.58 31.89 -1.77
CA THR A 284 -5.62 33.29 -2.22
C THR A 284 -6.68 34.09 -1.49
N SER A 285 -6.43 35.39 -1.32
CA SER A 285 -7.41 36.34 -0.80
C SER A 285 -8.52 36.61 -1.83
N SER A 286 -9.57 37.31 -1.39
CA SER A 286 -10.63 37.79 -2.28
C SER A 286 -10.15 38.81 -3.33
N ALA A 287 -9.00 39.45 -3.09
CA ALA A 287 -8.35 40.35 -4.04
C ALA A 287 -7.42 39.61 -5.02
N GLY A 288 -7.29 38.28 -4.91
CA GLY A 288 -6.41 37.46 -5.77
C GLY A 288 -4.96 37.40 -5.31
N GLU A 289 -4.63 37.92 -4.13
CA GLU A 289 -3.28 37.82 -3.54
C GLU A 289 -3.01 36.40 -3.05
N THR A 290 -1.88 35.80 -3.41
CA THR A 290 -1.46 34.50 -2.88
C THR A 290 -1.00 34.63 -1.43
N LEU A 291 -1.77 34.05 -0.52
CA LEU A 291 -1.48 34.03 0.92
C LEU A 291 -0.64 32.82 1.32
N TYR A 292 -0.78 31.72 0.58
CA TYR A 292 -0.02 30.48 0.77
C TYR A 292 0.17 29.76 -0.56
N ALA A 293 1.33 29.13 -0.72
CA ALA A 293 1.61 28.17 -1.78
C ALA A 293 2.47 27.05 -1.20
N ALA A 294 2.02 25.80 -1.35
CA ALA A 294 2.75 24.63 -0.87
C ALA A 294 4.10 24.52 -1.58
N ARG A 295 5.15 24.24 -0.81
CA ARG A 295 6.49 23.99 -1.34
C ARG A 295 6.67 22.48 -1.47
N ALA A 296 7.30 22.05 -2.55
CA ALA A 296 7.74 20.67 -2.68
C ALA A 296 8.91 20.45 -1.71
N GLU A 297 8.62 19.96 -0.50
CA GLU A 297 9.64 19.54 0.46
C GLU A 297 9.99 18.08 0.18
N GLU A 298 11.22 17.88 -0.29
CA GLU A 298 11.77 16.58 -0.64
C GLU A 298 12.97 16.29 0.24
N THR A 299 12.97 15.14 0.90
CA THR A 299 14.12 14.66 1.65
C THR A 299 14.48 13.27 1.16
N ARG A 300 15.68 13.11 0.59
CA ARG A 300 16.21 11.77 0.32
C ARG A 300 16.53 11.11 1.66
N VAL A 301 15.81 10.02 1.97
CA VAL A 301 15.95 9.27 3.22
C VAL A 301 16.48 7.86 3.00
N LEU A 302 16.40 7.36 1.76
CA LEU A 302 17.01 6.09 1.34
C LEU A 302 17.81 6.27 0.05
N ASP A 303 18.84 5.45 -0.10
CA ASP A 303 19.50 5.25 -1.38
C ASP A 303 18.53 4.58 -2.38
N PRO A 304 18.55 4.96 -3.67
CA PRO A 304 17.62 4.42 -4.67
C PRO A 304 17.61 2.89 -4.73
N GLY A 305 18.78 2.24 -4.73
CA GLY A 305 18.89 0.79 -4.78
C GLY A 305 18.20 0.11 -3.59
N VAL A 306 18.33 0.66 -2.38
CA VAL A 306 17.68 0.13 -1.16
C VAL A 306 16.16 0.22 -1.29
N ALA A 307 15.64 1.38 -1.72
CA ALA A 307 14.22 1.57 -1.96
C ALA A 307 13.68 0.61 -3.03
N TYR A 308 14.46 0.38 -4.09
CA TYR A 308 14.11 -0.54 -5.17
C TYR A 308 14.04 -2.00 -4.68
N VAL A 309 15.03 -2.47 -3.92
CA VAL A 309 15.03 -3.84 -3.38
C VAL A 309 13.81 -4.07 -2.48
N VAL A 310 13.45 -3.12 -1.60
CA VAL A 310 12.23 -3.26 -0.79
C VAL A 310 10.97 -3.23 -1.65
N THR A 311 10.93 -2.39 -2.69
CA THR A 311 9.83 -2.35 -3.66
C THR A 311 9.64 -3.69 -4.35
N HIS A 312 10.73 -4.32 -4.81
CA HIS A 312 10.72 -5.65 -5.42
C HIS A 312 10.15 -6.72 -4.48
N LEU A 313 10.52 -6.69 -3.18
CA LEU A 313 9.90 -7.59 -2.20
C LEU A 313 8.39 -7.36 -2.05
N LEU A 314 7.93 -6.11 -2.14
CA LEU A 314 6.53 -5.75 -2.08
C LEU A 314 5.76 -6.10 -3.36
N GLU A 315 6.40 -6.13 -4.53
CA GLU A 315 5.83 -6.71 -5.76
C GLU A 315 5.57 -8.20 -5.56
N ARG A 316 6.48 -8.92 -4.92
CA ARG A 316 6.31 -10.35 -4.62
C ARG A 316 5.09 -10.65 -3.74
N VAL A 317 4.76 -9.76 -2.79
CA VAL A 317 3.53 -9.85 -1.98
C VAL A 317 2.28 -9.83 -2.87
N VAL A 318 2.29 -9.01 -3.92
CA VAL A 318 1.20 -8.86 -4.89
C VAL A 318 1.21 -10.00 -5.92
N ASP A 319 2.37 -10.53 -6.31
CA ASP A 319 2.47 -11.55 -7.35
C ASP A 319 2.20 -12.96 -6.83
N ALA A 320 2.82 -13.31 -5.70
CA ALA A 320 2.83 -14.67 -5.16
C ALA A 320 2.40 -14.76 -3.69
N GLY A 321 2.30 -13.62 -3.00
CA GLY A 321 2.07 -13.55 -1.57
C GLY A 321 0.61 -13.40 -1.14
N THR A 322 0.43 -12.73 -0.01
CA THR A 322 -0.86 -12.47 0.63
C THR A 322 -1.80 -11.59 -0.20
N ALA A 323 -1.28 -10.83 -1.18
CA ALA A 323 -2.06 -9.93 -2.03
C ALA A 323 -2.27 -10.43 -3.47
N ARG A 324 -1.95 -11.71 -3.77
CA ARG A 324 -2.13 -12.32 -5.11
C ARG A 324 -3.54 -12.23 -5.71
N ALA A 325 -4.54 -11.95 -4.89
CA ALA A 325 -5.90 -11.68 -5.35
C ALA A 325 -5.98 -10.42 -6.24
N ALA A 326 -5.05 -9.46 -6.10
CA ALA A 326 -4.95 -8.28 -6.95
C ALA A 326 -4.74 -8.66 -8.42
N ARG A 327 -3.79 -9.57 -8.71
CA ARG A 327 -3.53 -10.08 -10.06
C ARG A 327 -4.77 -10.73 -10.66
N ARG A 328 -5.41 -11.60 -9.89
CA ARG A 328 -6.66 -12.28 -10.33
C ARG A 328 -7.82 -11.32 -10.58
N ALA A 329 -7.77 -10.12 -9.99
CA ALA A 329 -8.78 -9.10 -10.13
C ALA A 329 -8.48 -8.08 -11.25
N GLY A 330 -7.42 -8.29 -12.03
CA GLY A 330 -7.06 -7.46 -13.20
C GLY A 330 -6.13 -6.30 -12.90
N ILE A 331 -5.34 -6.38 -11.82
CA ILE A 331 -4.16 -5.51 -11.66
C ILE A 331 -3.02 -6.18 -12.43
N ASP A 332 -2.94 -5.95 -13.73
CA ASP A 332 -1.98 -6.62 -14.63
C ASP A 332 -0.64 -5.85 -14.76
N GLY A 333 -0.65 -4.55 -14.41
CA GLY A 333 0.53 -3.66 -14.45
C GLY A 333 1.45 -3.78 -13.25
N THR A 334 2.40 -2.86 -13.11
CA THR A 334 3.34 -2.84 -11.98
C THR A 334 2.63 -2.38 -10.71
N ALA A 335 2.71 -3.21 -9.66
CA ALA A 335 2.07 -2.95 -8.39
C ALA A 335 2.84 -3.63 -7.25
N ALA A 336 3.06 -2.87 -6.18
CA ALA A 336 3.68 -3.32 -4.96
C ALA A 336 2.78 -3.00 -3.77
N GLY A 337 2.82 -3.78 -2.70
CA GLY A 337 2.06 -3.45 -1.51
C GLY A 337 2.15 -4.49 -0.40
N LYS A 338 1.46 -4.21 0.71
CA LYS A 338 1.47 -5.07 1.88
C LYS A 338 0.11 -5.14 2.53
N THR A 339 -0.32 -6.37 2.83
CA THR A 339 -1.44 -6.63 3.72
C THR A 339 -1.03 -6.41 5.18
N GLY A 340 -1.89 -5.73 5.95
CA GLY A 340 -1.82 -5.65 7.40
C GLY A 340 -3.04 -6.30 8.03
N THR A 341 -2.81 -7.14 9.01
CA THR A 341 -3.84 -7.74 9.86
C THR A 341 -3.31 -7.67 11.28
N THR A 342 -4.09 -7.13 12.21
CA THR A 342 -3.78 -7.13 13.64
C THR A 342 -4.25 -8.42 14.31
N ASP A 343 -3.75 -8.69 15.51
CA ASP A 343 -4.24 -9.78 16.35
C ASP A 343 -5.77 -9.67 16.54
N ASP A 344 -6.44 -10.82 16.68
CA ASP A 344 -7.90 -10.94 16.70
C ASP A 344 -8.64 -10.35 15.48
N THR A 345 -7.95 -9.99 14.39
CA THR A 345 -8.55 -9.39 13.17
C THR A 345 -9.33 -8.09 13.44
N ARG A 346 -8.81 -7.22 14.31
CA ARG A 346 -9.46 -5.94 14.66
C ARG A 346 -9.35 -4.90 13.55
N ASP A 347 -8.19 -4.87 12.90
CA ASP A 347 -7.88 -3.92 11.85
C ASP A 347 -7.38 -4.67 10.61
N ALA A 348 -8.02 -4.36 9.48
CA ALA A 348 -7.62 -4.85 8.18
C ALA A 348 -7.05 -3.70 7.37
N TRP A 349 -5.79 -3.84 6.95
CA TRP A 349 -5.06 -2.84 6.18
C TRP A 349 -4.61 -3.38 4.84
N PHE A 350 -4.54 -2.50 3.86
CA PHE A 350 -3.74 -2.71 2.68
C PHE A 350 -3.14 -1.38 2.24
N ILE A 351 -1.82 -1.33 2.16
CA ILE A 351 -1.08 -0.18 1.61
C ILE A 351 -0.37 -0.68 0.35
N GLY A 352 -0.65 -0.05 -0.78
CA GLY A 352 -0.08 -0.46 -2.05
C GLY A 352 0.07 0.71 -3.01
N PHE A 353 0.96 0.54 -3.97
CA PHE A 353 1.29 1.57 -4.93
C PHE A 353 1.58 1.00 -6.32
N THR A 354 1.32 1.84 -7.31
CA THR A 354 1.80 1.74 -8.69
C THR A 354 2.75 2.93 -8.95
N PRO A 355 3.39 3.05 -10.11
CA PRO A 355 4.16 4.24 -10.45
C PRO A 355 3.33 5.55 -10.48
N GLU A 356 2.00 5.48 -10.54
CA GLU A 356 1.13 6.66 -10.66
C GLU A 356 0.41 7.03 -9.35
N VAL A 357 0.21 6.07 -8.44
CA VAL A 357 -0.56 6.31 -7.22
C VAL A 357 -0.10 5.42 -6.08
N ILE A 358 0.00 5.98 -4.87
CA ILE A 358 0.05 5.22 -3.62
C ILE A 358 -1.33 5.33 -2.97
N ALA A 359 -1.90 4.22 -2.54
CA ALA A 359 -3.16 4.24 -1.80
C ALA A 359 -3.09 3.31 -0.57
N GLY A 360 -3.58 3.84 0.55
CA GLY A 360 -3.79 3.10 1.77
C GLY A 360 -5.27 2.92 2.03
N VAL A 361 -5.65 1.74 2.52
CA VAL A 361 -6.99 1.41 2.97
C VAL A 361 -6.95 0.80 4.35
N TRP A 362 -7.86 1.24 5.22
CA TRP A 362 -8.17 0.62 6.50
C TRP A 362 -9.64 0.23 6.57
N VAL A 363 -9.94 -0.91 7.22
CA VAL A 363 -11.29 -1.36 7.57
C VAL A 363 -11.29 -1.88 9.00
N GLY A 364 -12.26 -1.45 9.81
CA GLY A 364 -12.32 -1.79 11.23
C GLY A 364 -13.56 -1.29 11.95
N PHE A 365 -13.62 -1.51 13.26
CA PHE A 365 -14.62 -0.90 14.15
C PHE A 365 -14.00 0.18 15.03
N ASP A 366 -14.79 1.21 15.33
CA ASP A 366 -14.33 2.30 16.19
C ASP A 366 -14.00 1.84 17.61
N ASP A 367 -14.77 0.90 18.14
CA ASP A 367 -14.57 0.27 19.46
C ASP A 367 -13.43 -0.77 19.47
N GLY A 368 -12.79 -1.04 18.32
CA GLY A 368 -11.73 -2.03 18.19
C GLY A 368 -12.21 -3.48 18.31
N ALA A 369 -13.51 -3.74 18.13
CA ALA A 369 -14.04 -5.09 18.08
C ALA A 369 -13.46 -5.89 16.89
N PRO A 370 -13.37 -7.23 17.00
CA PRO A 370 -12.96 -8.09 15.89
C PRO A 370 -13.85 -7.94 14.65
N THR A 371 -13.23 -7.67 13.50
CA THR A 371 -13.93 -7.64 12.21
C THR A 371 -14.17 -9.04 11.66
N GLY A 372 -13.29 -9.99 11.99
CA GLY A 372 -13.28 -11.32 11.38
C GLY A 372 -12.77 -11.32 9.94
N PHE A 373 -12.16 -10.22 9.49
CA PHE A 373 -11.58 -10.08 8.16
C PHE A 373 -10.09 -9.76 8.24
N THR A 374 -9.32 -10.34 7.34
CA THR A 374 -7.93 -9.98 7.11
C THR A 374 -7.80 -8.76 6.19
N GLY A 375 -6.60 -8.16 6.14
CA GLY A 375 -6.29 -7.12 5.15
C GLY A 375 -6.59 -7.54 3.70
N ALA A 376 -6.36 -8.82 3.36
CA ALA A 376 -6.63 -9.36 2.03
C ALA A 376 -8.12 -9.49 1.71
N GLU A 377 -8.98 -9.66 2.72
CA GLU A 377 -10.42 -9.89 2.54
C GLU A 377 -11.24 -8.59 2.57
N ALA A 378 -10.81 -7.58 3.32
CA ALA A 378 -11.57 -6.34 3.50
C ALA A 378 -10.94 -5.11 2.86
N ALA A 379 -9.64 -4.87 3.08
CA ALA A 379 -8.96 -3.66 2.61
C ALA A 379 -8.47 -3.77 1.17
N LEU A 380 -7.83 -4.89 0.81
CA LEU A 380 -7.32 -5.13 -0.54
C LEU A 380 -8.38 -4.99 -1.64
N PRO A 381 -9.62 -5.51 -1.51
CA PRO A 381 -10.65 -5.32 -2.54
C PRO A 381 -11.07 -3.86 -2.77
N ILE A 382 -11.02 -3.01 -1.74
CA ILE A 382 -11.26 -1.57 -1.89
C ILE A 382 -10.11 -0.94 -2.68
N TRP A 383 -8.88 -1.29 -2.34
CA TRP A 383 -7.69 -0.80 -3.04
C TRP A 383 -7.71 -1.19 -4.52
N ILE A 384 -8.05 -2.45 -4.82
CA ILE A 384 -8.18 -2.96 -6.21
C ILE A 384 -9.23 -2.15 -6.97
N ASP A 385 -10.42 -1.95 -6.38
CA ASP A 385 -11.50 -1.20 -7.01
C ASP A 385 -11.08 0.25 -7.32
N PHE A 386 -10.38 0.89 -6.39
CA PHE A 386 -9.88 2.25 -6.54
C PHE A 386 -8.82 2.32 -7.65
N VAL A 387 -7.76 1.52 -7.54
CA VAL A 387 -6.66 1.54 -8.51
C VAL A 387 -7.13 1.16 -9.90
N ARG A 388 -8.03 0.19 -10.07
CA ARG A 388 -8.57 -0.13 -11.41
C ARG A 388 -9.39 0.99 -12.02
N ALA A 389 -10.00 1.83 -11.19
CA ALA A 389 -10.82 2.95 -11.66
C ALA A 389 -9.98 4.21 -11.94
N THR A 390 -8.80 4.34 -11.34
CA THR A 390 -7.94 5.53 -11.43
C THR A 390 -6.62 5.32 -12.16
N ALA A 391 -6.17 4.08 -12.34
CA ALA A 391 -4.94 3.76 -13.04
C ALA A 391 -5.00 4.22 -14.50
N GLY A 392 -4.05 5.07 -14.87
CA GLY A 392 -3.78 5.47 -16.24
C GLY A 392 -2.84 4.49 -16.95
N PRO A 393 -2.45 4.80 -18.20
CA PRO A 393 -1.53 3.97 -18.98
C PRO A 393 -0.17 3.75 -18.31
N GLY A 394 0.28 4.69 -17.47
CA GLY A 394 1.56 4.62 -16.81
C GLY A 394 1.61 3.69 -15.61
N ALA A 395 0.47 3.19 -15.11
CA ALA A 395 0.43 2.14 -14.07
C ALA A 395 1.01 0.79 -14.57
N ALA A 396 1.11 0.60 -15.89
CA ALA A 396 1.74 -0.59 -16.49
C ALA A 396 3.27 -0.45 -16.63
N ARG A 397 3.85 0.71 -16.33
CA ARG A 397 5.30 0.91 -16.43
C ARG A 397 6.01 0.19 -15.28
N PRO A 398 7.15 -0.49 -15.52
CA PRO A 398 8.00 -0.99 -14.45
C PRO A 398 8.45 0.13 -13.52
N PHE A 399 8.71 -0.20 -12.25
CA PHE A 399 9.45 0.69 -11.36
C PHE A 399 10.85 0.92 -11.93
N GLU A 400 11.34 2.16 -11.84
CA GLU A 400 12.66 2.52 -12.34
C GLU A 400 13.74 1.74 -11.59
N VAL A 401 14.62 1.06 -12.34
CA VAL A 401 15.73 0.26 -11.78
C VAL A 401 16.94 1.17 -11.64
N PRO A 402 17.45 1.41 -10.42
CA PRO A 402 18.65 2.22 -10.20
C PRO A 402 19.93 1.58 -10.74
N ASP A 403 20.93 2.40 -11.06
CA ASP A 403 22.23 1.96 -11.60
C ASP A 403 23.04 1.08 -10.62
N ASP A 404 22.76 1.17 -9.32
CA ASP A 404 23.41 0.38 -8.27
C ASP A 404 22.74 -1.00 -8.03
N ILE A 405 21.81 -1.41 -8.91
CA ILE A 405 21.19 -2.74 -8.89
C ILE A 405 21.91 -3.70 -9.84
N VAL A 406 22.27 -4.86 -9.30
CA VAL A 406 22.84 -5.99 -10.04
C VAL A 406 21.85 -7.15 -10.02
N TRP A 407 21.45 -7.63 -11.20
CA TRP A 407 20.61 -8.81 -11.34
C TRP A 407 21.43 -10.09 -11.40
N ARG A 408 20.99 -11.12 -10.68
CA ARG A 408 21.57 -12.47 -10.74
C ARG A 408 20.49 -13.55 -10.78
N ASP A 409 20.79 -14.61 -11.50
CA ASP A 409 20.00 -15.84 -11.47
C ASP A 409 20.48 -16.70 -10.28
N VAL A 410 19.58 -16.91 -9.31
CA VAL A 410 19.87 -17.57 -8.04
C VAL A 410 18.95 -18.75 -7.81
N ASP A 411 19.45 -19.73 -7.08
CA ASP A 411 18.63 -20.78 -6.50
C ASP A 411 18.13 -20.28 -5.14
N PRO A 412 16.82 -19.98 -5.00
CA PRO A 412 16.26 -19.37 -3.80
C PRO A 412 16.50 -20.24 -2.57
N SER A 413 16.50 -21.58 -2.73
CA SER A 413 16.69 -22.49 -1.60
C SER A 413 18.11 -22.44 -1.01
N SER A 414 19.13 -22.07 -1.79
CA SER A 414 20.51 -21.97 -1.32
C SER A 414 20.96 -20.52 -1.10
N GLY A 415 20.28 -19.55 -1.71
CA GLY A 415 20.70 -18.15 -1.73
C GLY A 415 21.96 -17.90 -2.58
N LEU A 416 22.35 -18.87 -3.40
CA LEU A 416 23.56 -18.84 -4.23
C LEU A 416 23.21 -18.77 -5.72
N LEU A 417 24.21 -18.46 -6.56
CA LEU A 417 24.03 -18.41 -8.01
C LEU A 417 23.54 -19.77 -8.53
N ALA A 418 22.47 -19.74 -9.32
CA ALA A 418 21.86 -20.95 -9.84
C ALA A 418 22.83 -21.70 -10.78
N THR A 419 22.65 -23.02 -10.84
CA THR A 419 23.33 -23.89 -11.81
C THR A 419 22.27 -24.66 -12.60
N SER A 420 22.67 -25.34 -13.67
CA SER A 420 21.76 -26.20 -14.45
C SER A 420 21.15 -27.36 -13.65
N GLY A 421 21.68 -27.67 -12.46
CA GLY A 421 21.13 -28.67 -11.56
C GLY A 421 20.06 -28.14 -10.60
N CYS A 422 19.88 -26.82 -10.51
CA CYS A 422 18.93 -26.22 -9.58
C CYS A 422 17.48 -26.46 -10.03
N PRO A 423 16.58 -26.87 -9.11
CA PRO A 423 15.19 -27.15 -9.43
C PRO A 423 14.38 -25.87 -9.70
N GLU A 424 14.82 -24.76 -9.11
CA GLU A 424 14.24 -23.44 -9.29
C GLU A 424 15.38 -22.44 -9.57
N VAL A 425 15.12 -21.52 -10.49
CA VAL A 425 15.99 -20.40 -10.81
C VAL A 425 15.14 -19.15 -10.76
N ARG A 426 15.51 -18.20 -9.90
CA ARG A 426 14.87 -16.89 -9.82
C ARG A 426 15.86 -15.82 -10.20
N ARG A 427 15.41 -14.85 -10.99
CA ARG A 427 16.21 -13.68 -11.35
C ARG A 427 15.90 -12.59 -10.35
N GLU A 428 16.88 -12.28 -9.50
CA GLU A 428 16.68 -11.43 -8.32
C GLU A 428 17.62 -10.20 -8.32
N PRO A 429 17.17 -9.06 -7.77
CA PRO A 429 17.97 -7.85 -7.68
C PRO A 429 18.80 -7.81 -6.39
N PHE A 430 20.01 -7.29 -6.51
CA PHE A 430 20.95 -7.11 -5.40
C PHE A 430 21.53 -5.70 -5.44
N LEU A 431 21.79 -5.11 -4.29
CA LEU A 431 22.66 -3.94 -4.22
C LEU A 431 24.05 -4.34 -4.71
N ALA A 432 24.67 -3.53 -5.55
CA ALA A 432 25.99 -3.81 -6.09
C ALA A 432 27.00 -4.14 -4.97
N GLY A 433 27.64 -5.30 -5.06
CA GLY A 433 28.59 -5.81 -4.07
C GLY A 433 27.97 -6.70 -2.98
N THR A 434 26.64 -6.85 -2.94
CA THR A 434 25.94 -7.78 -2.04
C THR A 434 25.48 -9.06 -2.76
N GLU A 435 25.61 -9.13 -4.08
CA GLU A 435 25.17 -10.28 -4.86
C GLU A 435 26.03 -11.52 -4.60
N PRO A 436 25.44 -12.73 -4.61
CA PRO A 436 26.19 -13.96 -4.37
C PRO A 436 27.24 -14.18 -5.46
N GLN A 437 28.45 -14.54 -5.05
CA GLN A 437 29.58 -14.81 -5.96
C GLN A 437 29.82 -16.32 -6.15
N ARG A 438 29.20 -17.16 -5.32
CA ARG A 438 29.39 -18.62 -5.34
C ARG A 438 28.22 -19.29 -6.04
N LEU A 439 28.54 -20.33 -6.82
CA LEU A 439 27.57 -21.23 -7.43
C LEU A 439 26.92 -22.13 -6.37
N CYS A 440 25.62 -22.40 -6.52
CA CYS A 440 24.88 -23.36 -5.73
C CYS A 440 25.62 -24.69 -5.68
N ASP A 441 25.88 -25.17 -4.47
CA ASP A 441 26.46 -26.47 -4.14
C ASP A 441 25.41 -27.49 -3.71
N ARG A 442 24.24 -27.03 -3.24
CA ARG A 442 23.12 -27.85 -2.77
C ARG A 442 22.58 -28.83 -3.81
N HIS A 443 22.59 -28.45 -5.10
CA HIS A 443 21.97 -29.22 -6.19
C HIS A 443 22.96 -29.78 -7.22
N ARG A 444 24.28 -29.71 -6.98
CA ARG A 444 25.31 -30.23 -7.90
C ARG A 444 25.23 -31.75 -8.12
N ALA A 445 24.58 -32.48 -7.22
CA ALA A 445 24.56 -33.95 -7.23
C ALA A 445 23.62 -34.59 -8.27
N ALA A 446 22.70 -33.83 -8.90
CA ALA A 446 21.74 -34.44 -9.84
C ALA A 446 22.38 -34.97 -11.14
N TRP A 447 23.55 -34.45 -11.54
CA TRP A 447 24.26 -34.88 -12.75
C TRP A 447 25.49 -35.75 -12.49
N ALA A 448 26.08 -35.72 -11.28
CA ALA A 448 27.18 -36.61 -10.93
C ALA A 448 26.74 -38.08 -10.96
N ALA A 449 25.52 -38.38 -10.48
CA ALA A 449 24.96 -39.73 -10.52
C ALA A 449 24.60 -40.22 -11.93
N VAL A 450 24.23 -39.31 -12.85
CA VAL A 450 23.96 -39.67 -14.25
C VAL A 450 25.27 -39.81 -15.04
N GLY A 451 26.27 -38.98 -14.76
CA GLY A 451 27.60 -39.06 -15.36
C GLY A 451 28.38 -40.31 -14.93
N GLU A 452 28.28 -40.71 -13.66
CA GLU A 452 28.83 -41.99 -13.17
C GLU A 452 28.07 -43.18 -13.73
N GLY A 453 26.73 -43.14 -13.82
CA GLY A 453 25.94 -44.21 -14.43
C GLY A 453 26.22 -44.42 -15.93
N VAL A 454 26.47 -43.34 -16.69
CA VAL A 454 26.89 -43.43 -18.11
C VAL A 454 28.37 -43.80 -18.22
N GLY A 455 29.21 -43.33 -17.29
CA GLY A 455 30.62 -43.66 -17.21
C GLY A 455 30.88 -45.14 -16.89
N ASP A 456 30.07 -45.76 -16.04
CA ASP A 456 30.15 -47.18 -15.70
C ASP A 456 29.60 -48.09 -16.81
N VAL A 457 28.58 -47.64 -17.55
CA VAL A 457 28.10 -48.34 -18.75
C VAL A 457 29.13 -48.29 -19.89
N LEU A 458 29.96 -47.25 -19.95
CA LEU A 458 31.04 -47.12 -20.94
C LEU A 458 32.37 -47.76 -20.50
N ARG A 459 32.63 -47.91 -19.18
CA ARG A 459 33.79 -48.63 -18.65
C ARG A 459 33.55 -50.14 -18.45
N GLY A 460 32.30 -50.57 -18.33
CA GLY A 460 31.87 -51.97 -18.30
C GLY A 460 31.83 -52.62 -19.69
N GLY A 461 32.83 -52.38 -20.54
CA GLY A 461 32.92 -52.97 -21.87
C GLY A 461 33.53 -54.37 -21.83
N GLY A 462 32.70 -55.42 -21.72
CA GLY A 462 33.20 -56.78 -21.88
C GLY A 462 32.25 -57.95 -21.63
N ARG A 463 31.10 -58.02 -22.31
CA ARG A 463 30.52 -59.23 -22.98
C ARG A 463 28.99 -59.15 -23.14
N ALA A 464 28.56 -59.72 -24.28
CA ALA A 464 27.21 -60.14 -24.67
C ALA A 464 26.26 -59.07 -25.22
N ILE A 465 26.18 -59.07 -26.56
CA ILE A 465 25.15 -58.49 -27.41
C ILE A 465 23.82 -59.24 -27.19
N GLY A 466 22.70 -58.52 -27.10
CA GLY A 466 21.36 -59.10 -27.19
C GLY A 466 20.24 -58.07 -27.33
N ALA A 467 19.88 -57.74 -28.58
CA ALA A 467 18.58 -57.20 -29.02
C ALA A 467 17.86 -56.15 -28.13
N GLY A 468 18.38 -54.92 -28.06
CA GLY A 468 17.64 -53.77 -27.49
C GLY A 468 18.06 -52.37 -28.00
N GLY A 469 19.17 -52.27 -28.72
CA GLY A 469 19.89 -51.01 -29.00
C GLY A 469 19.24 -50.01 -29.97
N ARG A 470 18.04 -50.25 -30.51
CA ARG A 470 17.41 -49.31 -31.46
C ARG A 470 16.49 -48.26 -30.83
N ARG A 471 16.21 -48.32 -29.51
CA ARG A 471 15.37 -47.30 -28.84
C ARG A 471 16.15 -46.19 -28.11
N VAL A 472 17.43 -46.41 -27.80
CA VAL A 472 18.23 -45.44 -27.03
C VAL A 472 18.87 -44.36 -27.92
N PHE A 473 19.26 -44.69 -29.14
CA PHE A 473 19.84 -43.70 -30.07
C PHE A 473 18.83 -42.72 -30.69
N GLY A 474 17.52 -42.98 -30.58
CA GLY A 474 16.47 -42.07 -31.04
C GLY A 474 16.11 -40.94 -30.06
N TRP A 475 16.64 -40.96 -28.83
CA TRP A 475 16.35 -39.95 -27.82
C TRP A 475 17.40 -38.83 -27.81
N VAL A 476 18.68 -39.16 -28.01
CA VAL A 476 19.80 -38.19 -28.01
C VAL A 476 19.73 -37.22 -29.20
N GLY A 477 19.20 -37.65 -30.35
CA GLY A 477 19.05 -36.78 -31.53
C GLY A 477 17.94 -35.72 -31.44
N ARG A 478 17.07 -35.76 -30.41
CA ARG A 478 16.00 -34.77 -30.20
C ARG A 478 16.34 -33.68 -29.17
N LEU A 479 17.49 -33.79 -28.51
CA LEU A 479 18.00 -32.79 -27.56
C LEU A 479 18.87 -31.70 -28.21
N PHE A 480 19.16 -31.80 -29.50
CA PHE A 480 19.95 -30.83 -30.28
C PHE A 480 19.22 -30.33 -31.54
N ARG A 481 17.92 -30.04 -31.42
CA ARG A 481 17.18 -29.15 -32.35
C ARG A 481 16.33 -28.17 -31.58
#